data_AF-A0A915I5S5-F1
#
_entry.id   AF-A0A915I5S5-F1
#
_cell.length_a   1.000
_cell.length_b   1.000
_cell.length_c   1.000
_cell.angle_alpha   90.00
_cell.angle_beta   90.00
_cell.angle_gamma   90.00
#
_symmetry.space_group_name_H-M   'P 1'
#
loop_
_entity.id
_entity.type
_entity.pdbx_description
1 polymer ?
#
loop_
_entity_poly.entity_id
_entity_poly.type
_entity_poly.pdbx_seq_one_letter_code
_entity_poly.pdbx_strand_id
1 'polypeptide(L)' 'MIDNLSIFTRFWYQNPGVFAPDQLAELEKVRFSRIICDNSDEFRTISLDAFEFTNSTANLDSCSKIPSIDLSKWADQ' A
#
# COMPACT_ATOMS: atom_id res chain seq x y z
N MET A 1 11.61 5.46 -17.25
CA MET A 1 10.76 6.07 -18.30
C MET A 1 9.37 6.50 -17.77
N ILE A 2 8.98 6.11 -16.55
CA ILE A 2 7.77 6.61 -15.86
C ILE A 2 8.10 7.78 -14.92
N ASP A 3 9.33 7.83 -14.39
CA ASP A 3 9.74 8.78 -13.34
C ASP A 3 9.72 10.26 -13.76
N ASN A 4 9.93 10.52 -15.05
CA ASN A 4 9.94 11.88 -15.58
C ASN A 4 8.56 12.53 -15.52
N LEU A 5 7.46 11.76 -15.64
CA LEU A 5 6.12 12.35 -15.59
C LEU A 5 5.72 12.69 -14.15
N SER A 6 6.09 11.87 -13.17
CA SER A 6 5.80 12.08 -11.75
C SER A 6 6.36 13.41 -11.23
N ILE A 7 7.61 13.74 -11.56
CA ILE A 7 8.29 14.96 -11.07
C ILE A 7 7.57 16.23 -11.55
N PHE A 8 7.00 16.23 -12.76
CA PHE A 8 6.30 17.40 -13.31
C PHE A 8 4.88 17.58 -12.77
N THR A 9 4.35 16.60 -12.02
CA THR A 9 3.05 16.77 -11.36
C THR A 9 3.23 17.41 -10.00
N ARG A 10 2.65 18.60 -9.81
CA ARG A 10 2.68 19.32 -8.53
C ARG A 10 2.27 18.46 -7.33
N PHE A 11 1.33 17.53 -7.54
CA PHE A 11 0.74 16.69 -6.51
C PHE A 11 1.21 15.24 -6.55
N TRP A 12 2.40 14.95 -7.12
CA TRP A 12 3.03 13.65 -6.93
C TRP A 12 3.22 13.38 -5.43
N TYR A 13 2.82 12.21 -4.97
CA TYR A 13 2.72 11.93 -3.53
C TYR A 13 4.06 12.02 -2.78
N GLN A 14 5.19 11.80 -3.47
CA GLN A 14 6.52 11.91 -2.86
C GLN A 14 7.10 13.34 -2.93
N ASN A 15 6.40 14.29 -3.56
CA ASN A 15 6.89 15.66 -3.59
C ASN A 15 6.84 16.28 -2.19
N PRO A 16 7.87 17.04 -1.78
CA PRO A 16 7.89 17.74 -0.50
C PRO A 16 6.65 18.63 -0.31
N GLY A 17 6.01 18.51 0.86
CA GLY A 17 4.85 19.32 1.23
C GLY A 17 3.50 18.82 0.71
N VAL A 18 3.45 17.72 -0.04
CA VAL A 18 2.17 17.07 -0.41
C VAL A 18 1.62 16.25 0.77
N PHE A 19 2.48 15.47 1.42
CA PHE A 19 2.17 14.73 2.65
C PHE A 19 3.18 15.08 3.74
N ALA A 20 2.74 15.02 5.00
CA ALA A 20 3.64 15.06 6.15
C ALA A 20 4.54 13.80 6.17
N PRO A 21 5.72 13.84 6.82
CA PRO A 21 6.65 12.70 6.81
C PRO A 21 6.05 11.39 7.35
N ASP A 22 5.19 11.47 8.37
CA ASP A 22 4.48 10.32 8.94
C ASP A 22 3.39 9.79 8.00
N GLN A 23 2.65 10.67 7.34
CA GLN A 23 1.69 10.31 6.29
C GLN A 23 2.38 9.60 5.11
N LEU A 24 3.52 10.11 4.63
CA LEU A 24 4.28 9.47 3.57
C LEU A 24 4.77 8.08 3.98
N ALA A 25 5.24 7.93 5.22
CA ALA A 25 5.65 6.63 5.75
C ALA A 25 4.49 5.62 5.81
N GLU A 26 3.24 6.06 6.04
CA GLU A 26 2.07 5.18 5.95
C GLU A 26 1.74 4.79 4.50
N LEU A 27 1.87 5.71 3.54
CA LEU A 27 1.65 5.42 2.11
C LEU A 27 2.67 4.41 1.56
N GLU A 28 3.93 4.48 1.98
CA GLU A 28 5.00 3.57 1.54
C GLU A 28 4.81 2.12 2.03
N LYS A 29 3.98 1.89 3.06
CA LYS A 29 3.63 0.54 3.54
C LYS A 29 2.60 -0.14 2.66
N VAL A 30 1.83 0.62 1.89
CA VAL A 30 0.65 0.11 1.17
C VAL A 30 1.09 -0.94 0.14
N ARG A 31 0.45 -2.12 0.22
CA ARG A 31 0.58 -3.21 -0.75
C ARG A 31 -0.76 -3.45 -1.41
N PHE A 32 -0.77 -3.82 -2.69
CA PHE A 32 -2.01 -4.17 -3.37
C PHE A 32 -2.72 -5.37 -2.72
N SER A 33 -1.95 -6.30 -2.15
CA SER A 33 -2.45 -7.41 -1.33
C SER A 33 -3.25 -6.93 -0.11
N ARG A 34 -2.81 -5.85 0.56
CA ARG A 34 -3.57 -5.23 1.65
C ARG A 34 -4.90 -4.67 1.16
N ILE A 35 -4.89 -3.96 0.03
CA ILE A 35 -6.10 -3.38 -0.57
C ILE A 35 -7.13 -4.48 -0.85
N ILE A 36 -6.70 -5.61 -1.39
CA ILE A 36 -7.59 -6.77 -1.62
C ILE A 36 -8.14 -7.31 -0.30
N CYS A 37 -7.29 -7.52 0.70
CA CYS A 37 -7.70 -8.00 2.02
C CYS A 37 -8.72 -7.08 2.71
N ASP A 38 -8.59 -5.76 2.55
CA ASP A 38 -9.50 -4.78 3.16
C ASP A 38 -10.86 -4.69 2.45
N ASN A 39 -10.92 -5.05 1.17
CA ASN A 39 -12.08 -4.81 0.32
C ASN A 39 -12.76 -6.10 -0.18
N SER A 40 -12.42 -7.26 0.39
CA SER A 40 -13.03 -8.54 0.02
C SER A 40 -13.32 -9.39 1.24
N ASP A 41 -14.51 -9.97 1.26
CA ASP A 41 -14.97 -10.85 2.34
C ASP A 41 -14.34 -12.27 2.27
N GLU A 42 -13.86 -12.67 1.08
CA GLU A 42 -13.43 -14.06 0.81
C GLU A 42 -11.91 -14.26 0.90
N PHE A 43 -11.11 -13.21 0.70
CA PHE A 43 -9.65 -13.32 0.75
C PHE A 43 -9.14 -13.22 2.20
N ARG A 44 -8.97 -14.37 2.85
CA ARG A 44 -8.32 -14.47 4.19
C ARG A 44 -6.82 -14.68 4.13
N THR A 45 -6.33 -15.19 2.99
CA THR A 45 -4.92 -15.42 2.70
C THR A 45 -4.60 -14.98 1.29
N ILE A 46 -3.45 -14.34 1.09
CA ILE A 46 -2.99 -13.83 -0.21
C ILE A 46 -1.47 -13.81 -0.24
N SER A 47 -0.88 -13.81 -1.45
CA SER A 47 0.54 -13.50 -1.61
C SER A 47 0.83 -12.09 -1.11
N LEU A 48 2.01 -11.89 -0.50
CA LEU A 48 2.46 -10.56 -0.09
C LEU A 48 2.57 -9.62 -1.31
N ASP A 49 3.09 -10.12 -2.42
CA ASP A 49 3.05 -9.46 -3.72
C ASP A 49 1.90 -10.02 -4.56
N ALA A 50 0.84 -9.23 -4.71
CA ALA A 50 -0.35 -9.61 -5.47
C ALA A 50 -0.13 -9.67 -7.00
N PHE A 51 1.03 -9.20 -7.50
CA PHE A 51 1.41 -9.35 -8.91
C PHE A 51 2.20 -10.64 -9.17
N GLU A 52 2.71 -11.29 -8.12
CA GLU A 52 3.41 -12.56 -8.25
C GLU A 52 2.40 -13.70 -8.49
N PHE A 53 2.58 -14.40 -9.61
CA PHE A 53 1.83 -15.63 -9.85
C PHE A 53 2.43 -16.77 -9.03
N THR A 54 1.67 -17.28 -8.08
CA THR A 54 2.02 -18.52 -7.36
C THR A 54 1.07 -19.64 -7.77
N ASN A 55 1.65 -20.76 -8.20
CA ASN A 55 0.96 -22.04 -8.43
C ASN A 55 0.87 -22.88 -7.14
N SER A 56 1.35 -22.37 -6.02
CA SER A 56 1.35 -23.04 -4.71
C SER A 56 0.74 -22.16 -3.63
N THR A 57 0.00 -22.78 -2.71
CA THR A 57 -0.50 -22.10 -1.50
C THR A 57 0.60 -21.84 -0.47
N ALA A 58 1.80 -22.40 -0.67
CA ALA A 58 2.94 -22.23 0.24
C ALA A 58 3.39 -20.76 0.38
N ASN A 59 3.10 -19.92 -0.61
CA ASN A 59 3.49 -18.51 -0.64
C ASN A 59 2.34 -17.56 -0.23
N LEU A 60 1.25 -18.10 0.32
CA LEU A 60 0.13 -17.30 0.83
C LEU A 60 0.31 -17.03 2.33
N ASP A 61 0.15 -15.77 2.72
CA ASP A 61 0.11 -15.35 4.11
C ASP A 61 -1.29 -14.90 4.50
N SER A 62 -1.59 -14.94 5.80
CA SER A 62 -2.85 -14.39 6.32
C SER A 62 -2.90 -12.88 6.12
N CYS A 63 -4.06 -12.35 5.70
CA CYS A 63 -4.32 -10.92 5.62
C CYS A 63 -4.02 -10.17 6.94
N SER A 64 -4.13 -10.84 8.08
CA SER A 64 -3.79 -10.27 9.40
C SER A 64 -2.30 -9.93 9.56
N LYS A 65 -1.41 -10.54 8.78
CA LYS A 65 0.03 -10.26 8.80
C LYS A 65 0.44 -9.12 7.87
N ILE A 66 -0.44 -8.69 6.96
CA ILE A 66 -0.16 -7.63 6.00
C ILE A 66 -0.48 -6.28 6.67
N PRO A 67 0.51 -5.38 6.86
CA PRO A 67 0.29 -4.12 7.56
C PRO A 67 -0.81 -3.27 6.92
N SER A 68 -1.72 -2.77 7.76
CA SER A 68 -2.70 -1.74 7.37
C SER A 68 -2.08 -0.35 7.41
N ILE A 69 -2.67 0.57 6.66
CA ILE A 69 -2.37 2.00 6.75
C ILE A 69 -2.89 2.55 8.09
N ASP A 70 -2.06 3.29 8.83
CA ASP A 70 -2.51 4.00 10.02
C ASP A 70 -3.07 5.38 9.65
N LEU A 71 -4.39 5.47 9.47
CA LEU A 71 -5.06 6.72 9.11
C LEU A 71 -5.08 7.77 10.24
N SER A 72 -4.63 7.44 11.46
CA SER A 72 -4.51 8.43 12.53
C SER A 72 -3.52 9.55 12.19
N LYS A 73 -2.59 9.34 11.24
CA LYS A 73 -1.67 10.39 10.74
C LYS A 73 -2.36 11.49 9.93
N TRP A 74 -3.63 11.30 9.59
CA TRP A 74 -4.48 12.31 8.93
C TRP A 74 -5.49 12.94 9.86
N ALA A 75 -5.51 12.59 11.14
CA ALA A 75 -6.34 13.30 12.09
C ALA A 75 -5.89 14.77 12.15
N ASP A 76 -6.83 15.69 11.94
CA ASP A 76 -6.61 17.12 12.18
C ASP A 76 -6.14 17.32 13.63
N GLN A 77 -5.23 18.27 13.83
CA GLN A 77 -4.91 18.78 15.16
C GLN A 77 -6.02 19.68 15.68
#